data_AF-A0A385MVI7-F1
#
_entry.id   AF-A0A385MVI7-F1
#
_cell.length_a   1.000
_cell.length_b   1.000
_cell.length_c   1.000
_cell.angle_alpha   90.00
_cell.angle_beta   90.00
_cell.angle_gamma   90.00
#
_symmetry.space_group_name_H-M   'P 1'
#
loop_
_entity.id
_entity.type
_entity.pdbx_description
1 polymer ?
#
loop_
_entity_poly.entity_id
_entity_poly.type
_entity_poly.pdbx_seq_one_letter_code
_entity_poly.pdbx_strand_id
1 'polypeptide(L)'
;MKKLKALFSAAVLACCSMMFAAQSQAAIISQSVYVGGLEIISYDLELDNSLINSGMGAISTYDGLAFNLVDFYIPLADGWNPVMNDFEAVIDVDNIFAGVEFLYVDAEDDFPWYYSVFYDAFSTNSNYVAIFFAGDYQLEAFEDDVMVVNSVSLSEPSVLALFALAFGGMMVRRRRA
;
A
#
# COMPACT_ATOMS: atom_id res chain seq x y z
N MET A 1 40.88 23.46 -17.36
CA MET A 1 40.65 21.98 -17.43
C MET A 1 40.35 21.32 -16.08
N LYS A 2 41.10 21.58 -14.99
CA LYS A 2 40.85 20.94 -13.67
C LYS A 2 39.43 21.18 -13.10
N LYS A 3 38.88 22.39 -13.22
CA LYS A 3 37.53 22.73 -12.73
C LYS A 3 36.41 22.03 -13.53
N LEU A 4 36.59 21.82 -14.82
CA LEU A 4 35.61 21.16 -15.70
C LEU A 4 35.50 19.66 -15.40
N LYS A 5 36.64 19.00 -15.14
CA LYS A 5 36.69 17.58 -14.73
C LYS A 5 36.01 17.36 -13.37
N ALA A 6 36.20 18.29 -12.42
CA ALA A 6 35.55 18.22 -11.10
C ALA A 6 34.01 18.38 -11.18
N LEU A 7 33.53 19.23 -12.10
CA LEU A 7 32.10 19.42 -12.36
C LEU A 7 31.47 18.17 -12.98
N PHE A 8 32.15 17.55 -13.95
CA PHE A 8 31.69 16.30 -14.57
C PHE A 8 31.66 15.15 -13.56
N SER A 9 32.70 14.97 -12.75
CA SER A 9 32.70 13.91 -11.72
C SER A 9 31.62 14.14 -10.65
N ALA A 10 31.34 15.38 -10.27
CA ALA A 10 30.26 15.68 -9.33
C ALA A 10 28.88 15.43 -9.93
N ALA A 11 28.66 15.78 -11.20
CA ALA A 11 27.42 15.50 -11.90
C ALA A 11 27.19 14.00 -12.08
N VAL A 12 28.23 13.23 -12.45
CA VAL A 12 28.12 11.77 -12.56
C VAL A 12 27.86 11.13 -11.19
N LEU A 13 28.54 11.58 -10.13
CA LEU A 13 28.30 11.06 -8.79
C LEU A 13 26.89 11.40 -8.29
N ALA A 14 26.37 12.60 -8.61
CA ALA A 14 24.99 12.99 -8.33
C ALA A 14 23.98 12.15 -9.11
N CYS A 15 24.21 11.91 -10.40
CA CYS A 15 23.35 11.04 -11.21
C CYS A 15 23.36 9.59 -10.71
N CYS A 16 24.54 9.03 -10.40
CA CYS A 16 24.64 7.68 -9.84
C CYS A 16 23.96 7.58 -8.47
N SER A 17 24.10 8.57 -7.59
CA SER A 17 23.42 8.58 -6.29
C SER A 17 21.90 8.75 -6.40
N MET A 18 21.40 9.47 -7.40
CA MET A 18 19.96 9.49 -7.71
C MET A 18 19.45 8.12 -8.17
N MET A 19 20.24 7.37 -8.95
CA MET A 19 19.89 6.02 -9.37
C MET A 19 19.85 5.02 -8.20
N PHE A 20 20.76 5.15 -7.21
CA PHE A 20 20.73 4.31 -6.00
C PHE A 20 19.61 4.68 -5.03
N ALA A 21 19.21 5.97 -4.95
CA ALA A 21 18.11 6.41 -4.11
C ALA A 21 16.72 6.03 -4.67
N ALA A 22 16.63 5.67 -5.95
CA ALA A 22 15.40 5.20 -6.58
C ALA A 22 15.13 3.69 -6.37
N GLN A 23 16.10 2.92 -5.85
CA GLN A 23 16.03 1.45 -5.82
C GLN A 23 15.64 0.81 -4.47
N SER A 24 15.32 1.57 -3.42
CA SER A 24 15.02 1.01 -2.09
C SER A 24 13.83 1.70 -1.45
N GLN A 25 12.61 1.35 -1.85
CA GLN A 25 11.49 2.23 -1.56
C GLN A 25 10.13 1.54 -1.54
N ALA A 26 9.95 0.46 -0.78
CA ALA A 26 8.68 -0.25 -0.68
C ALA A 26 7.51 0.75 -0.52
N ALA A 27 6.46 0.58 -1.32
CA ALA A 27 5.23 1.34 -1.20
C ALA A 27 4.27 0.59 -0.27
N ILE A 28 3.83 1.27 0.79
CA ILE A 28 2.81 0.75 1.69
C ILE A 28 1.48 1.38 1.28
N ILE A 29 0.52 0.53 0.95
CA ILE A 29 -0.84 0.91 0.60
C ILE A 29 -1.73 0.47 1.76
N SER A 30 -2.14 1.43 2.57
CA SER A 30 -3.06 1.23 3.69
C SER A 30 -4.49 1.49 3.21
N GLN A 31 -5.39 0.56 3.49
CA GLN A 31 -6.78 0.67 3.07
C GLN A 31 -7.71 0.35 4.23
N SER A 32 -8.76 1.15 4.35
CA SER A 32 -9.82 0.98 5.34
C SER A 32 -11.17 0.90 4.64
N VAL A 33 -11.94 -0.11 5.02
CA VAL A 33 -13.29 -0.36 4.52
C VAL A 33 -14.29 0.15 5.54
N TYR A 34 -15.18 1.04 5.10
CA TYR A 34 -16.22 1.65 5.90
C TYR A 34 -17.61 1.24 5.41
N VAL A 35 -18.52 1.12 6.37
CA VAL A 35 -19.95 0.86 6.13
C VAL A 35 -20.75 1.72 7.09
N GLY A 36 -21.66 2.55 6.57
CA GLY A 36 -22.47 3.43 7.41
C GLY A 36 -21.65 4.38 8.31
N GLY A 37 -20.38 4.65 7.95
CA GLY A 37 -19.43 5.44 8.73
C GLY A 37 -18.65 4.69 9.81
N LEU A 38 -18.84 3.37 9.94
CA LEU A 38 -18.05 2.51 10.82
C LEU A 38 -16.97 1.78 10.03
N GLU A 39 -15.77 1.72 10.58
CA GLU A 39 -14.66 0.95 9.99
C GLU A 39 -14.83 -0.53 10.31
N ILE A 40 -14.88 -1.37 9.27
CA ILE A 40 -15.09 -2.82 9.39
C ILE A 40 -13.76 -3.56 9.30
N ILE A 41 -12.92 -3.17 8.35
CA ILE A 41 -11.62 -3.81 8.09
C ILE A 41 -10.60 -2.73 7.73
N SER A 42 -9.37 -2.90 8.21
CA SER A 42 -8.20 -2.14 7.79
C SER A 42 -7.08 -3.10 7.44
N TYR A 43 -6.34 -2.83 6.37
CA TYR A 43 -5.22 -3.67 5.94
C TYR A 43 -4.12 -2.88 5.26
N ASP A 44 -2.90 -3.36 5.42
CA ASP A 44 -1.69 -2.79 4.84
C ASP A 44 -1.09 -3.77 3.83
N LEU A 45 -0.90 -3.31 2.60
CA LEU A 45 -0.21 -4.03 1.54
C LEU A 45 1.13 -3.38 1.24
N GLU A 46 2.18 -4.19 1.24
CA GLU A 46 3.50 -3.82 0.74
C GLU A 46 3.65 -4.26 -0.71
N LEU A 47 3.87 -3.30 -1.61
CA LEU A 47 4.09 -3.52 -3.03
C LEU A 47 5.59 -3.48 -3.34
N ASP A 48 6.07 -4.45 -4.12
CA ASP A 48 7.39 -4.38 -4.73
C ASP A 48 7.45 -3.23 -5.75
N ASN A 49 8.43 -2.36 -5.54
CA ASN A 49 8.75 -1.22 -6.39
C ASN A 49 8.98 -1.55 -7.84
N SER A 50 9.47 -2.76 -8.13
CA SER A 50 9.72 -3.18 -9.51
C SER A 50 8.45 -3.13 -10.37
N LEU A 51 7.27 -3.15 -9.72
CA LEU A 51 5.97 -3.18 -10.37
C LEU A 51 5.34 -1.77 -10.49
N ILE A 52 5.77 -0.79 -9.69
CA ILE A 52 5.19 0.55 -9.71
C ILE A 52 5.50 1.24 -11.05
N ASN A 53 4.46 1.71 -11.76
CA ASN A 53 4.54 2.29 -13.11
C ASN A 53 5.25 1.39 -14.14
N SER A 54 5.11 0.08 -13.99
CA SER A 54 5.73 -0.91 -14.89
C SER A 54 5.03 -1.01 -16.26
N GLY A 55 3.82 -0.47 -16.41
CA GLY A 55 2.97 -0.63 -17.59
C GLY A 55 2.18 -1.95 -17.59
N MET A 56 2.17 -2.68 -16.47
CA MET A 56 1.46 -3.95 -16.33
C MET A 56 -0.04 -3.77 -16.05
N GLY A 57 -0.48 -2.58 -15.62
CA GLY A 57 -1.87 -2.31 -15.24
C GLY A 57 -2.27 -2.93 -13.90
N ALA A 58 -3.45 -3.55 -13.85
CA ALA A 58 -3.99 -4.15 -12.63
C ALA A 58 -3.31 -5.49 -12.27
N ILE A 59 -2.93 -5.65 -11.00
CA ILE A 59 -2.30 -6.87 -10.46
C ILE A 59 -3.05 -7.31 -9.20
N SER A 60 -3.26 -8.63 -9.05
CA SER A 60 -3.90 -9.24 -7.88
C SER A 60 -2.88 -9.70 -6.83
N THR A 61 -3.25 -9.65 -5.55
CA THR A 61 -2.50 -10.29 -4.46
C THR A 61 -2.44 -11.81 -4.63
N TYR A 62 -3.45 -12.42 -5.29
CA TYR A 62 -3.50 -13.86 -5.54
C TYR A 62 -2.42 -14.35 -6.52
N ASP A 63 -1.87 -13.44 -7.35
CA ASP A 63 -0.78 -13.77 -8.28
C ASP A 63 0.54 -14.09 -7.56
N GLY A 64 0.61 -13.89 -6.23
CA GLY A 64 1.70 -14.37 -5.36
C GLY A 64 3.06 -13.75 -5.61
N LEU A 65 3.13 -12.71 -6.46
CA LEU A 65 4.38 -12.14 -6.96
C LEU A 65 4.54 -10.64 -6.69
N ALA A 66 3.51 -9.95 -6.20
CA ALA A 66 3.45 -8.49 -6.24
C ALA A 66 3.20 -7.80 -4.89
N PHE A 67 2.38 -8.39 -4.04
CA PHE A 67 1.92 -7.77 -2.80
C PHE A 67 2.13 -8.71 -1.63
N ASN A 68 2.67 -8.16 -0.54
CA ASN A 68 2.68 -8.82 0.76
C ASN A 68 1.67 -8.12 1.66
N LEU A 69 0.78 -8.89 2.28
CA LEU A 69 -0.03 -8.40 3.38
C LEU A 69 0.86 -8.24 4.62
N VAL A 70 0.96 -7.01 5.11
CA VAL A 70 1.80 -6.65 6.26
C VAL A 70 1.00 -6.66 7.55
N ASP A 71 -0.19 -6.06 7.50
CA ASP A 71 -1.08 -5.94 8.65
C ASP A 71 -2.53 -6.08 8.22
N PHE A 72 -3.34 -6.62 9.12
CA PHE A 72 -4.77 -6.80 8.93
C PHE A 72 -5.48 -6.66 10.28
N TYR A 73 -6.50 -5.82 10.30
CA TYR A 73 -7.19 -5.43 11.51
C TYR A 73 -8.70 -5.35 11.28
N ILE A 74 -9.48 -5.88 12.22
CA ILE A 74 -10.93 -5.76 12.26
C ILE A 74 -11.28 -4.98 13.53
N PRO A 75 -11.66 -3.69 13.46
CA PRO A 75 -11.94 -2.87 14.64
C PRO A 75 -13.06 -3.39 15.54
N LEU A 76 -13.99 -4.16 14.97
CA LEU A 76 -15.13 -4.74 15.67
C LEU A 76 -14.83 -6.11 16.29
N ALA A 77 -13.68 -6.70 16.00
CA ALA A 77 -13.25 -7.94 16.63
C ALA A 77 -12.93 -7.67 18.12
N ASP A 78 -13.59 -8.41 19.01
CA ASP A 78 -13.37 -8.31 20.46
C ASP A 78 -12.03 -9.01 20.85
N GLY A 79 -11.43 -9.74 19.90
CA GLY A 79 -10.11 -10.36 19.97
C GLY A 79 -9.04 -9.66 19.12
N TRP A 80 -7.79 -9.70 19.57
CA TRP A 80 -6.62 -9.11 18.89
C TRP A 80 -6.07 -9.97 17.73
N ASN A 81 -6.79 -11.01 17.30
CA ASN A 81 -6.21 -12.00 16.39
C ASN A 81 -7.22 -12.53 15.36
N PRO A 82 -7.73 -11.66 14.46
CA PRO A 82 -8.54 -12.13 13.35
C PRO A 82 -7.74 -13.11 12.48
N VAL A 83 -8.37 -14.24 12.15
CA VAL A 83 -7.83 -15.25 11.23
C VAL A 83 -8.38 -14.94 9.85
N MET A 84 -7.49 -14.64 8.90
CA MET A 84 -7.89 -14.44 7.52
C MET A 84 -7.97 -15.80 6.79
N ASN A 85 -9.14 -16.12 6.28
CA ASN A 85 -9.42 -17.35 5.54
C ASN A 85 -9.11 -17.19 4.06
N ASP A 86 -9.52 -16.05 3.47
CA ASP A 86 -9.26 -15.70 2.08
C ASP A 86 -9.08 -14.18 1.92
N PHE A 87 -8.21 -13.79 1.01
CA PHE A 87 -7.89 -12.40 0.75
C PHE A 87 -7.43 -12.19 -0.69
N GLU A 88 -8.19 -11.38 -1.41
CA GLU A 88 -7.83 -10.92 -2.74
C GLU A 88 -7.98 -9.40 -2.83
N ALA A 89 -6.92 -8.71 -3.22
CA ALA A 89 -6.98 -7.30 -3.60
C ALA A 89 -6.34 -7.11 -4.97
N VAL A 90 -7.00 -6.35 -5.84
CA VAL A 90 -6.49 -5.96 -7.17
C VAL A 90 -6.22 -4.47 -7.18
N ILE A 91 -4.99 -4.10 -7.53
CA ILE A 91 -4.53 -2.71 -7.54
C ILE A 91 -3.90 -2.41 -8.90
N ASP A 92 -4.24 -1.27 -9.48
CA ASP A 92 -3.55 -0.72 -10.65
C ASP A 92 -2.16 -0.22 -10.25
N VAL A 93 -1.11 -0.95 -10.63
CA VAL A 93 0.28 -0.57 -10.29
C VAL A 93 0.78 0.63 -11.09
N ASP A 94 0.07 1.01 -12.16
CA ASP A 94 0.33 2.23 -12.92
C ASP A 94 -0.40 3.46 -12.33
N ASN A 95 -1.35 3.22 -11.40
CA ASN A 95 -2.06 4.27 -10.68
C ASN A 95 -2.36 3.88 -9.22
N ILE A 96 -1.30 3.66 -8.44
CA ILE A 96 -1.39 3.25 -7.03
C ILE A 96 -2.24 4.21 -6.15
N PHE A 97 -2.40 5.46 -6.55
CA PHE A 97 -3.21 6.46 -5.83
C PHE A 97 -4.72 6.27 -6.04
N ALA A 98 -5.15 5.55 -7.07
CA ALA A 98 -6.55 5.20 -7.27
C ALA A 98 -7.07 4.22 -6.21
N GLY A 99 -6.17 3.51 -5.53
CA GLY A 99 -6.54 2.53 -4.50
C GLY A 99 -6.84 1.15 -5.11
N VAL A 100 -7.68 0.38 -4.41
CA VAL A 100 -8.08 -0.96 -4.87
C VAL A 100 -9.20 -0.86 -5.90
N GLU A 101 -9.09 -1.66 -6.95
CA GLU A 101 -10.13 -1.84 -7.95
C GLU A 101 -11.09 -2.96 -7.56
N PHE A 102 -10.58 -4.01 -6.92
CA PHE A 102 -11.35 -5.14 -6.42
C PHE A 102 -10.80 -5.63 -5.08
N LEU A 103 -11.67 -5.86 -4.10
CA LEU A 103 -11.32 -6.43 -2.80
C LEU A 103 -12.31 -7.52 -2.45
N TYR A 104 -11.77 -8.68 -2.07
CA TYR A 104 -12.49 -9.75 -1.42
C TYR A 104 -11.76 -10.15 -0.15
N VAL A 105 -12.50 -10.18 0.96
CA VAL A 105 -11.98 -10.62 2.26
C VAL A 105 -12.95 -11.60 2.88
N ASP A 106 -12.42 -12.71 3.37
CA ASP A 106 -13.11 -13.64 4.26
C ASP A 106 -12.22 -13.83 5.50
N ALA A 107 -12.71 -13.39 6.66
CA ALA A 107 -11.98 -13.46 7.92
C ALA A 107 -12.92 -13.86 9.08
N GLU A 108 -12.34 -14.50 10.09
CA GLU A 108 -13.02 -14.86 11.34
C GLU A 108 -12.30 -14.24 12.54
N ASP A 109 -13.03 -13.83 13.58
CA ASP A 109 -12.46 -13.50 14.89
C ASP A 109 -12.36 -14.76 15.75
N ASP A 110 -11.72 -14.67 16.92
CA ASP A 110 -11.53 -15.72 17.93
C ASP A 110 -12.89 -16.13 18.54
N PHE A 111 -13.72 -16.75 17.70
CA PHE A 111 -15.10 -17.21 17.87
C PHE A 111 -15.98 -16.29 18.75
N PRO A 112 -16.90 -15.51 18.14
CA PRO A 112 -17.92 -16.13 17.28
C PRO A 112 -18.31 -15.35 16.01
N TRP A 113 -17.43 -14.56 15.38
CA TRP A 113 -17.83 -13.71 14.25
C TRP A 113 -17.07 -14.02 12.96
N TYR A 114 -17.80 -14.07 11.83
CA TYR A 114 -17.27 -14.13 10.47
C TYR A 114 -17.56 -12.83 9.74
N TYR A 115 -16.60 -12.34 8.97
CA TYR A 115 -16.66 -11.10 8.21
C TYR A 115 -16.35 -11.41 6.75
N SER A 116 -17.31 -11.16 5.87
CA SER A 116 -17.13 -11.22 4.42
C SER A 116 -17.30 -9.84 3.82
N VAL A 117 -16.28 -9.38 3.11
CA VAL A 117 -16.29 -8.10 2.41
C VAL A 117 -16.07 -8.36 0.94
N PHE A 118 -16.92 -7.76 0.12
CA PHE A 118 -16.79 -7.74 -1.33
C PHE A 118 -16.92 -6.31 -1.82
N TYR A 119 -15.94 -5.88 -2.60
CA TYR A 119 -15.90 -4.55 -3.19
C TYR A 119 -15.34 -4.63 -4.61
N ASP A 120 -16.07 -4.02 -5.54
CA ASP A 120 -15.69 -3.85 -6.94
C ASP A 120 -15.95 -2.39 -7.33
N ALA A 121 -14.88 -1.66 -7.68
CA ALA A 121 -14.94 -0.26 -8.07
C ALA A 121 -15.70 -0.05 -9.40
N PHE A 122 -15.79 -1.07 -10.25
CA PHE A 122 -16.50 -1.04 -11.54
C PHE A 122 -17.95 -1.53 -11.43
N SER A 123 -18.29 -2.28 -10.37
CA SER A 123 -19.64 -2.83 -10.12
C SER A 123 -20.14 -2.53 -8.71
N THR A 124 -20.30 -1.24 -8.40
CA THR A 124 -20.65 -0.78 -7.03
C THR A 124 -21.96 -1.35 -6.48
N ASN A 125 -22.91 -1.76 -7.33
CA ASN A 125 -24.16 -2.37 -6.92
C ASN A 125 -24.00 -3.80 -6.35
N SER A 126 -22.82 -4.40 -6.51
CA SER A 126 -22.49 -5.74 -6.00
C SER A 126 -21.70 -5.68 -4.70
N ASN A 127 -21.34 -4.49 -4.23
CA ASN A 127 -20.54 -4.32 -3.03
C ASN A 127 -21.37 -4.69 -1.81
N TYR A 128 -20.75 -5.42 -0.89
CA TYR A 128 -21.39 -5.76 0.38
C TYR A 128 -20.38 -6.00 1.49
N VAL A 129 -20.86 -5.81 2.70
CA VAL A 129 -20.28 -6.39 3.91
C VAL A 129 -21.33 -7.27 4.56
N ALA A 130 -20.94 -8.50 4.84
CA ALA A 130 -21.77 -9.49 5.53
C ALA A 130 -21.06 -9.96 6.80
N ILE A 131 -21.76 -9.88 7.93
CA ILE A 131 -21.28 -10.36 9.23
C ILE A 131 -22.15 -11.52 9.66
N PHE A 132 -21.53 -12.65 9.99
CA PHE A 132 -22.22 -13.86 10.42
C PHE A 132 -21.80 -14.27 11.83
N PHE A 133 -22.73 -14.85 12.58
CA PHE A 133 -22.43 -15.49 13.84
C PHE A 133 -21.97 -16.94 13.62
N ALA A 134 -20.79 -17.30 14.14
CA ALA A 134 -20.14 -18.60 13.95
C ALA A 134 -20.91 -19.78 14.55
N GLY A 135 -21.77 -19.54 15.54
CA GLY A 135 -22.52 -20.61 16.21
C GLY A 135 -23.58 -21.27 15.33
N ASP A 136 -24.16 -20.53 14.39
CA ASP A 136 -25.27 -20.99 13.54
C ASP A 136 -25.24 -20.45 12.10
N TYR A 137 -24.17 -19.72 11.74
CA TYR A 137 -23.97 -19.06 10.45
C TYR A 137 -25.14 -18.16 10.04
N GLN A 138 -25.88 -17.63 11.01
CA GLN A 138 -26.92 -16.64 10.73
C GLN A 138 -26.27 -15.31 10.32
N LEU A 139 -26.86 -14.70 9.29
CA LEU A 139 -26.50 -13.37 8.83
C LEU A 139 -27.02 -12.35 9.84
N GLU A 140 -26.12 -11.60 10.45
CA GLU A 140 -26.43 -10.63 11.51
C GLU A 140 -26.43 -9.19 10.98
N ALA A 141 -25.51 -8.89 10.05
CA ALA A 141 -25.50 -7.62 9.34
C ALA A 141 -25.20 -7.85 7.85
N PHE A 142 -25.93 -7.14 7.01
CA PHE A 142 -25.67 -7.02 5.57
C PHE A 142 -25.86 -5.58 5.16
N GLU A 143 -24.83 -4.99 4.60
CA GLU A 143 -24.82 -3.59 4.20
C GLU A 143 -24.19 -3.46 2.82
N ASP A 144 -24.81 -2.68 1.96
CA ASP A 144 -24.42 -2.47 0.56
C ASP A 144 -23.71 -1.12 0.31
N ASP A 145 -23.77 -0.19 1.27
CA ASP A 145 -23.06 1.09 1.24
C ASP A 145 -21.60 0.95 1.70
N VAL A 146 -20.81 0.22 0.90
CA VAL A 146 -19.38 -0.01 1.16
C VAL A 146 -18.55 1.13 0.57
N MET A 147 -17.81 1.81 1.43
CA MET A 147 -16.85 2.85 1.06
C MET A 147 -15.43 2.38 1.39
N VAL A 148 -14.53 2.40 0.41
CA VAL A 148 -13.10 2.13 0.64
C VAL A 148 -12.33 3.44 0.63
N VAL A 149 -11.52 3.64 1.67
CA VAL A 149 -10.61 4.78 1.77
C VAL A 149 -9.19 4.25 1.74
N ASN A 150 -8.38 4.79 0.85
CA ASN A 150 -6.98 4.41 0.70
C ASN A 150 -6.05 5.55 1.13
N SER A 151 -4.89 5.16 1.65
CA SER A 151 -3.75 6.05 1.80
C SER A 151 -2.49 5.33 1.35
N VAL A 152 -1.66 6.03 0.57
CA VAL A 152 -0.42 5.48 0.04
C VAL A 152 0.75 6.18 0.70
N SER A 153 1.54 5.42 1.44
CA SER A 153 2.80 5.86 2.01
C SER A 153 3.94 5.35 1.14
N LEU A 154 4.62 6.28 0.47
CA LEU A 154 5.88 5.99 -0.20
C LEU A 154 7.00 6.28 0.78
N SER A 155 7.85 5.29 1.01
CA SER A 155 9.08 5.50 1.78
C SER A 155 9.87 6.64 1.14
N GLU A 156 10.25 7.64 1.95
CA GLU A 156 10.72 8.94 1.45
C GLU A 156 11.86 8.81 0.42
N PRO A 157 11.60 9.08 -0.87
CA PRO A 157 12.61 8.90 -1.88
C PRO A 157 13.53 10.08 -1.96
N SER A 158 14.82 9.85 -1.76
CA SER A 158 15.90 10.64 -2.36
C SER A 158 16.03 12.12 -1.94
N VAL A 159 14.99 12.81 -1.44
CA VAL A 159 15.00 14.25 -1.13
C VAL A 159 15.93 14.52 0.04
N LEU A 160 15.86 13.75 1.13
CA LEU A 160 16.78 13.90 2.27
C LEU A 160 18.22 13.58 1.86
N ALA A 161 18.41 12.57 1.02
CA ALA A 161 19.71 12.21 0.45
C ALA A 161 20.25 13.32 -0.48
N LEU A 162 19.42 13.90 -1.35
CA LEU A 162 19.73 15.03 -2.22
C LEU A 162 20.03 16.29 -1.41
N PHE A 163 19.28 16.53 -0.34
CA PHE A 163 19.51 17.64 0.59
C PHE A 163 20.86 17.46 1.28
N ALA A 164 21.15 16.27 1.81
CA ALA A 164 22.43 15.94 2.45
C ALA A 164 23.60 16.02 1.46
N LEU A 165 23.41 15.61 0.20
CA LEU A 165 24.42 15.65 -0.85
C LEU A 165 24.68 17.09 -1.33
N ALA A 166 23.62 17.91 -1.47
CA ALA A 166 23.73 19.34 -1.71
C ALA A 166 24.45 20.06 -0.54
N PHE A 167 24.12 19.71 0.71
CA PHE A 167 24.78 20.24 1.90
C PHE A 167 26.26 19.85 1.96
N GLY A 168 26.57 18.59 1.68
CA GLY A 168 27.93 18.06 1.59
C GLY A 168 28.74 18.76 0.49
N GLY A 169 28.14 18.95 -0.69
CA GLY A 169 28.75 19.70 -1.80
C GLY A 169 29.06 21.15 -1.44
N MET A 170 28.14 21.83 -0.73
CA MET A 170 28.36 23.19 -0.23
C MET A 170 29.47 23.27 0.82
N MET A 171 29.53 22.32 1.76
CA MET A 171 30.59 22.23 2.77
C MET A 171 31.98 22.02 2.13
N VAL A 172 32.09 21.15 1.13
CA VAL A 172 33.34 20.92 0.39
C VAL A 172 33.77 22.14 -0.41
N ARG A 173 32.81 22.88 -1.01
CA ARG A 173 33.09 24.14 -1.69
C ARG A 173 33.64 25.20 -0.73
N ARG A 174 33.14 25.22 0.52
CA ARG A 174 33.57 26.15 1.57
C ARG A 174 34.99 25.88 2.10
N ARG A 175 35.45 24.63 2.06
CA ARG A 175 36.83 24.25 2.46
C ARG A 175 37.89 24.48 1.38
N ARG A 176 37.48 24.76 0.13
CA ARG A 176 38.37 24.99 -1.03
C ARG A 176 38.41 26.45 -1.49
N ALA A 177 37.62 27.34 -0.88
CA ALA A 177 37.72 28.79 -1.02
C ALA A 177 38.58 29.33 0.13
#